data_AF-A0A8S9XGJ6-F1
#
_entry.id   AF-A0A8S9XGJ6-F1
#
_cell.length_a   1.000
_cell.length_b   1.000
_cell.length_c   1.000
_cell.angle_alpha   90.00
_cell.angle_beta   90.00
_cell.angle_gamma   90.00
#
_symmetry.space_group_name_H-M   'P 1'
#
loop_
_entity.id
_entity.type
_entity.pdbx_description
1 polymer ?
#
loop_
_entity_poly.entity_id
_entity_poly.type
_entity_poly.pdbx_seq_one_letter_code
_entity_poly.pdbx_strand_id
1 'polypeptide(L)'
;MLKSLNLCRNPFYQKFIGDVCAVQSRGIKYFTKPPTYDDVEIPVKAKPKFVEKVPQNLQNIKMPKMTKNLRFMRGPEEVHNELIHKQYGII
;
A
#
# COMPACT_ATOMS: atom_id res chain seq x y z
N MET A 1 20.05 -28.18 24.58
CA MET A 1 20.33 -29.00 23.39
C MET A 1 20.47 -28.09 22.16
N LEU A 2 21.68 -27.65 21.85
CA LEU A 2 22.08 -27.17 20.52
C LEU A 2 23.53 -27.61 20.33
N LYS A 3 23.74 -28.63 19.48
CA LYS A 3 25.05 -29.19 19.18
C LYS A 3 25.82 -28.18 18.32
N SER A 4 26.94 -27.69 18.83
CA SER A 4 27.95 -27.02 18.02
C SER A 4 28.49 -28.03 17.00
N LEU A 5 28.07 -27.91 15.75
CA LEU A 5 28.65 -28.68 14.67
C LEU A 5 30.04 -28.14 14.39
N ASN A 6 31.04 -28.81 14.95
CA ASN A 6 32.45 -28.68 14.62
C ASN A 6 32.68 -29.11 13.16
N LEU A 7 32.48 -28.19 12.21
CA LEU A 7 32.90 -28.36 10.82
C LEU A 7 34.31 -27.75 10.63
N CYS A 8 35.31 -28.33 11.30
CA CYS A 8 36.73 -28.09 11.05
C CYS A 8 37.56 -29.23 11.65
N ARG A 9 37.38 -30.48 11.17
CA ARG A 9 38.34 -31.58 11.44
C ARG A 9 38.40 -32.53 10.25
N ASN A 10 39.18 -32.16 9.23
CA ASN A 10 39.78 -33.13 8.32
C ASN A 10 41.28 -32.81 8.24
N PRO A 11 42.17 -33.61 8.85
CA PRO A 11 43.58 -33.24 9.06
C PRO A 11 44.50 -33.55 7.86
N PHE A 12 43.98 -33.59 6.63
CA PHE A 12 44.76 -34.05 5.46
C PHE A 12 45.23 -32.96 4.49
N TYR A 13 44.98 -31.68 4.75
CA TYR A 13 45.51 -30.58 3.93
C TYR A 13 45.93 -29.38 4.79
N GLN A 14 46.83 -29.61 5.73
CA GLN A 14 47.51 -28.55 6.50
C GLN A 14 48.88 -28.26 5.87
N LYS A 15 48.94 -27.67 4.67
CA LYS A 15 50.20 -27.08 4.15
C LYS A 15 49.90 -25.86 3.29
N PHE A 16 50.65 -24.79 3.59
CA PHE A 16 50.72 -23.47 2.96
C PHE A 16 49.75 -22.40 3.49
N ILE A 17 50.26 -21.68 4.50
CA ILE A 17 50.23 -20.21 4.66
C ILE A 17 48.89 -19.54 4.36
N GLY A 18 48.20 -19.12 5.42
CA GLY A 18 47.44 -17.87 5.40
C GLY A 18 46.00 -17.93 4.93
N ASP A 19 45.21 -18.91 5.36
CA ASP A 19 43.76 -18.86 5.15
C ASP A 19 43.08 -18.00 6.21
N VAL A 20 42.97 -16.70 5.90
CA VAL A 20 41.93 -15.84 6.49
C VAL A 20 40.60 -16.53 6.18
N CYS A 21 39.94 -17.08 7.20
CA CYS A 21 38.56 -17.52 7.09
C CYS A 21 37.69 -16.26 6.90
N ALA A 22 37.65 -15.76 5.67
CA ALA A 22 36.76 -14.70 5.26
C ALA A 22 35.36 -15.31 5.18
N VAL A 23 34.66 -15.36 6.32
CA VAL A 23 33.21 -15.50 6.31
C VAL A 23 32.70 -14.27 5.60
N GLN A 24 32.39 -14.40 4.30
CA GLN A 24 31.74 -13.35 3.54
C GLN A 24 30.31 -13.20 4.06
N SER A 25 30.15 -12.52 5.20
CA SER A 25 28.88 -12.11 5.78
C SER A 25 28.32 -10.85 5.10
N ARG A 26 28.77 -10.53 3.88
CA ARG A 26 28.38 -9.31 3.18
C ARG A 26 27.26 -9.62 2.19
N GLY A 27 26.02 -9.44 2.63
CA GLY A 27 24.87 -9.32 1.72
C GLY A 27 23.57 -10.03 2.13
N ILE A 28 23.48 -10.67 3.30
CA ILE A 28 22.22 -11.29 3.72
C ILE A 28 21.25 -10.19 4.15
N LYS A 29 20.33 -9.83 3.23
CA LYS A 29 19.26 -8.89 3.51
C LYS A 29 18.14 -9.61 4.24
N TYR A 30 17.66 -9.01 5.31
CA TYR A 30 16.47 -9.48 6.00
C TYR A 30 15.23 -9.07 5.18
N PHE A 31 14.57 -10.05 4.57
CA PHE A 31 13.29 -9.86 3.88
C PHE A 31 12.17 -10.27 4.83
N THR A 32 11.47 -9.29 5.39
CA THR A 32 10.24 -9.58 6.12
C THR A 32 9.21 -10.20 5.19
N LYS A 33 8.40 -11.11 5.74
CA LYS A 33 7.23 -11.61 5.01
C LYS A 33 6.35 -10.40 4.65
N PRO A 34 5.86 -10.30 3.40
CA PRO A 34 4.92 -9.25 3.03
C PRO A 34 3.63 -9.35 3.87
N PRO A 35 2.96 -8.22 4.16
CA PRO A 35 1.65 -8.24 4.80
C PRO A 35 0.65 -8.99 3.93
N THR A 36 -0.26 -9.70 4.58
CA THR A 36 -1.33 -10.45 3.93
C THR A 36 -2.61 -9.60 3.90
N TYR A 37 -3.37 -9.67 2.81
CA TYR A 37 -4.54 -8.81 2.54
C TYR A 37 -5.82 -9.63 2.33
N ASP A 38 -6.00 -10.71 3.10
CA ASP A 38 -7.13 -11.63 2.92
C ASP A 38 -8.47 -10.98 3.31
N ASP A 39 -8.45 -10.01 4.23
CA ASP A 39 -9.63 -9.29 4.72
C ASP A 39 -10.00 -8.06 3.85
N VAL A 40 -9.27 -7.83 2.76
CA VAL A 40 -9.49 -6.67 1.90
C VAL A 40 -10.60 -6.94 0.89
N GLU A 41 -11.73 -6.28 1.08
CA GLU A 41 -12.85 -6.33 0.14
C GLU A 41 -12.61 -5.40 -1.06
N ILE A 42 -12.56 -5.99 -2.25
CA ILE A 42 -12.43 -5.25 -3.50
C ILE A 42 -13.84 -4.94 -4.03
N PRO A 43 -14.16 -3.66 -4.32
CA PRO A 43 -15.46 -3.30 -4.85
C PRO A 43 -15.65 -3.85 -6.27
N VAL A 44 -16.90 -4.18 -6.62
CA VAL A 44 -17.27 -4.70 -7.95
C VAL A 44 -16.84 -3.76 -9.08
N LYS A 45 -16.86 -2.44 -8.85
CA LYS A 45 -16.41 -1.42 -9.79
C LYS A 45 -15.22 -0.67 -9.22
N ALA A 46 -14.02 -1.17 -9.49
CA ALA A 46 -12.78 -0.57 -9.01
C ALA A 46 -12.45 0.79 -9.67
N LYS A 47 -12.94 1.02 -10.90
CA LYS A 47 -12.71 2.28 -11.62
C LYS A 47 -13.82 3.29 -11.29
N PRO A 48 -13.48 4.57 -11.07
CA PRO A 48 -14.48 5.61 -10.89
C PRO A 48 -15.33 5.73 -12.15
N LYS A 49 -16.60 6.06 -11.97
CA LYS A 49 -17.51 6.28 -13.10
C LYS A 49 -17.09 7.55 -13.82
N PHE A 50 -17.17 7.54 -15.14
CA PHE A 50 -17.07 8.77 -15.92
C PHE A 50 -18.30 9.63 -15.65
N VAL A 51 -18.09 10.89 -15.29
CA VAL A 51 -19.14 11.87 -15.04
C VAL A 51 -18.95 13.04 -15.99
N GLU A 52 -20.00 13.40 -16.71
CA GLU A 52 -19.98 14.54 -17.64
C GLU A 52 -19.95 15.87 -16.89
N LYS A 53 -19.30 16.88 -17.48
CA LYS A 53 -19.20 18.23 -16.88
C LYS A 53 -20.54 18.95 -16.78
N VAL A 54 -21.45 18.68 -17.73
CA VAL A 54 -22.76 19.34 -17.85
C VAL A 54 -23.84 18.28 -17.58
N PRO A 55 -24.85 18.57 -16.74
CA PRO A 55 -25.93 17.62 -16.51
C PRO A 55 -26.75 17.42 -17.78
N GLN A 56 -27.18 16.17 -18.00
CA GLN A 56 -28.10 15.85 -19.09
C GLN A 56 -29.50 16.30 -18.69
N ASN A 57 -30.00 17.35 -19.34
CA ASN A 57 -31.35 17.85 -19.07
C ASN A 57 -32.39 16.86 -19.62
N LEU A 58 -33.27 16.40 -18.73
CA LEU A 58 -34.44 15.63 -19.11
C LEU A 58 -35.41 16.62 -19.76
N GLN A 59 -35.50 16.57 -21.09
CA GLN A 59 -36.42 17.34 -21.93
C GLN A 59 -36.01 18.81 -22.11
N ASN A 60 -36.54 19.45 -23.16
CA ASN A 60 -36.16 20.75 -23.73
C ASN A 60 -36.42 21.97 -22.80
N ILE A 61 -36.39 21.75 -21.49
CA ILE A 61 -36.63 22.71 -20.42
C ILE A 61 -35.31 23.39 -20.10
N LYS A 62 -35.29 24.71 -20.25
CA LYS A 62 -34.16 25.54 -19.84
C LYS A 62 -34.12 25.63 -18.31
N MET A 63 -33.03 25.14 -17.70
CA MET A 63 -32.83 25.31 -16.26
C MET A 63 -32.81 26.80 -15.87
N PRO A 64 -33.43 27.17 -14.73
CA PRO A 64 -33.37 28.53 -14.23
C PRO A 64 -31.95 28.89 -13.79
N LYS A 65 -31.58 30.16 -13.96
CA LYS A 65 -30.29 30.68 -13.47
C LYS A 65 -30.37 30.86 -11.95
N MET A 66 -29.56 30.11 -11.20
CA MET A 66 -29.46 30.23 -9.75
C MET A 66 -28.38 31.23 -9.33
N THR A 67 -28.55 31.87 -8.16
CA THR A 67 -27.52 32.69 -7.53
C THR A 67 -26.50 31.81 -6.78
N LYS A 68 -25.28 32.33 -6.55
CA LYS A 68 -24.27 31.61 -5.79
C LYS A 68 -24.64 31.64 -4.30
N ASN A 69 -24.81 30.47 -3.68
CA ASN A 69 -25.10 30.37 -2.25
C ASN A 69 -23.84 30.02 -1.44
N LEU A 70 -23.21 31.04 -0.84
CA LEU A 70 -21.95 30.90 -0.09
C LEU A 70 -22.09 30.11 1.22
N ARG A 71 -23.32 29.95 1.73
CA ARG A 71 -23.57 29.21 2.97
C ARG A 71 -23.10 27.76 2.88
N PHE A 72 -23.19 27.14 1.70
CA PHE A 72 -22.84 25.72 1.50
C PHE A 72 -21.34 25.43 1.55
N MET A 73 -20.48 26.45 1.56
CA MET A 73 -19.03 26.28 1.65
C MET A 73 -18.48 26.67 3.03
N ARG A 74 -19.31 27.26 3.89
CA ARG A 74 -18.89 27.77 5.19
C ARG A 74 -19.25 26.77 6.28
N GLY A 75 -18.27 26.45 7.13
CA GLY A 75 -18.45 25.54 8.26
C GLY A 75 -17.94 24.13 7.98
N PRO A 76 -18.10 23.21 8.95
CA PRO A 76 -17.72 21.81 8.79
C PRO A 76 -18.68 21.08 7.84
N GLU A 77 -18.20 20.01 7.20
CA GLU A 77 -19.03 19.12 6.40
C GLU A 77 -19.86 18.20 7.32
N GLU A 78 -21.17 18.13 7.12
CA GLU A 78 -22.07 17.25 7.91
C GLU A 78 -22.17 15.84 7.32
N VAL A 79 -21.77 15.67 6.06
CA VAL A 79 -21.92 14.43 5.27
C VAL A 79 -20.53 13.97 4.80
N HIS A 80 -20.37 12.69 4.45
CA HIS A 80 -19.13 12.13 3.88
C HIS A 80 -17.87 12.22 4.77
N ASN A 81 -18.05 12.31 6.09
CA ASN A 81 -16.97 12.31 7.08
C ASN A 81 -16.34 10.93 7.35
N GLU A 82 -16.85 9.87 6.73
CA GLU A 82 -16.47 8.48 7.00
C GLU A 82 -15.95 7.78 5.73
N LEU A 83 -14.99 6.88 5.92
CA LEU A 83 -14.40 6.10 4.83
C LEU A 83 -15.31 4.95 4.43
N ILE A 84 -15.92 5.04 3.25
CA ILE A 84 -16.80 4.00 2.68
C ILE A 84 -16.05 2.66 2.53
N HIS A 85 -14.80 2.71 2.05
CA HIS A 85 -13.95 1.53 1.84
C HIS A 85 -12.90 1.32 2.95
N LYS A 86 -12.98 2.07 4.06
CA LYS A 86 -12.13 1.99 5.26
C LYS A 86 -10.61 2.18 5.10
N GLN A 87 -10.08 2.17 3.89
CA GLN A 87 -8.63 2.14 3.65
C GLN A 87 -8.00 3.53 3.59
N TYR A 88 -8.54 4.40 2.74
CA TYR A 88 -7.97 5.72 2.47
C TYR A 88 -9.04 6.68 1.92
N GLY A 89 -8.80 7.97 2.10
CA GLY A 89 -9.62 9.08 1.61
C GLY A 89 -8.77 10.33 1.41
N ILE A 90 -9.34 11.35 0.77
CA ILE A 90 -8.74 12.67 0.60
C ILE A 90 -9.43 13.60 1.60
N ILE A 91 -8.63 14.32 2.41
CA ILE A 91 -9.09 15.28 3.42
C ILE A 91 -8.53 16.65 3.07
#